data_AF-A0A7L1DBS2-F1
#
_entry.id   AF-A0A7L1DBS2-F1
#
_cell.length_a   1.000
_cell.length_b   1.000
_cell.length_c   1.000
_cell.angle_alpha   90.00
_cell.angle_beta   90.00
_cell.angle_gamma   90.00
#
_symmetry.space_group_name_H-M   'P 1'
#
loop_
_entity.id
_entity.type
_entity.pdbx_description
1 polymer ?
#
loop_
_entity_poly.entity_id
_entity_poly.type
_entity_poly.pdbx_seq_one_letter_code
_entity_poly.pdbx_strand_id
1 'polypeptide(L)'
;ENYTAITQKCWDYFVHLMGNVSASELCEWKVISRPYSELQDCLETSADRLSYGYPNALADQYILQSHHRYFHNCTLEHSVYLDPPEDVLLAMIIAPICLIPFLVTLVIWRSKDSKAQ
;
A
#
# COMPACT_ATOMS: atom_id res chain seq x y z
N GLU A 1 -34.91 9.90 -3.12
CA GLU A 1 -33.73 10.76 -3.26
C GLU A 1 -33.00 10.39 -4.55
N ASN A 2 -32.45 11.35 -5.28
CA ASN A 2 -31.73 11.08 -6.53
C ASN A 2 -30.30 10.63 -6.19
N TYR A 3 -29.83 9.51 -6.76
CA TYR A 3 -28.49 8.96 -6.55
C TYR A 3 -27.38 10.00 -6.78
N THR A 4 -27.52 10.84 -7.80
CA THR A 4 -26.59 11.94 -8.09
C THR A 4 -26.51 12.97 -6.96
N ALA A 5 -27.65 13.32 -6.35
CA ALA A 5 -27.70 14.29 -5.27
C ALA A 5 -27.09 13.75 -3.97
N ILE A 6 -27.22 12.44 -3.70
CA ILE A 6 -26.59 11.81 -2.53
C ILE A 6 -25.09 11.72 -2.72
N THR A 7 -24.64 11.22 -3.87
CA THR A 7 -23.21 11.09 -4.16
C THR A 7 -22.51 12.45 -4.24
N GLN A 8 -23.20 13.52 -4.68
CA GLN A 8 -22.70 14.89 -4.57
C GLN A 8 -22.44 15.29 -3.12
N LYS A 9 -23.31 14.92 -2.17
CA LYS A 9 -23.07 15.19 -0.74
C LYS A 9 -21.87 14.42 -0.20
N CYS A 10 -21.67 13.17 -0.64
CA CYS A 10 -20.46 12.40 -0.31
C CYS A 10 -19.21 13.16 -0.76
N TRP A 11 -19.23 13.67 -2.00
CA TRP A 11 -18.14 14.45 -2.57
C TRP A 11 -17.89 15.77 -1.80
N ASP A 12 -18.94 16.53 -1.51
CA ASP A 12 -18.81 17.80 -0.80
C ASP A 12 -18.23 17.59 0.62
N TYR A 13 -18.63 16.50 1.27
CA TYR A 13 -18.08 16.11 2.58
C TYR A 13 -16.60 15.69 2.48
N PHE A 14 -16.23 14.92 1.45
CA PHE A 14 -14.82 14.61 1.17
C PHE A 14 -13.98 15.87 0.94
N VAL A 15 -14.47 16.81 0.12
CA VAL A 15 -13.79 18.09 -0.14
C VAL A 15 -13.62 18.90 1.14
N HIS A 16 -14.63 18.90 2.01
CA HIS A 16 -14.55 19.54 3.32
C HIS A 16 -13.45 18.91 4.20
N LEU A 17 -13.37 17.58 4.28
CA LEU A 17 -12.31 16.89 5.04
C LEU A 17 -10.92 17.19 4.46
N MET A 18 -10.78 17.13 3.14
CA MET A 18 -9.52 17.42 2.44
C MET A 18 -9.10 18.88 2.56
N GLY A 19 -10.03 19.80 2.83
CA GLY A 19 -9.72 21.22 3.08
C GLY A 19 -8.82 21.46 4.30
N ASN A 20 -8.79 20.51 5.25
CA ASN A 20 -7.94 20.57 6.43
C ASN A 20 -6.57 19.90 6.25
N VAL A 21 -6.31 19.29 5.10
CA VAL A 21 -5.04 18.59 4.81
C VAL A 21 -4.08 19.55 4.13
N SER A 22 -2.86 19.69 4.67
CA SER A 22 -1.85 20.55 4.06
C SER A 22 -1.26 19.94 2.79
N ALA A 23 -0.73 20.76 1.89
CA ALA A 23 -0.17 20.28 0.63
C ALA A 23 0.97 19.25 0.80
N SER A 24 1.78 19.39 1.86
CA SER A 24 2.85 18.43 2.19
C SER A 24 2.35 17.08 2.69
N GLU A 25 1.10 17.01 3.18
CA GLU A 25 0.51 15.80 3.75
C GLU A 25 -0.40 15.06 2.76
N LEU A 26 -0.69 15.64 1.59
CA LEU A 26 -1.59 15.05 0.60
C LEU A 26 -1.14 13.67 0.09
N CYS A 27 0.17 13.40 0.11
CA CYS A 27 0.73 12.13 -0.33
C CYS A 27 0.97 11.14 0.82
N GLU A 28 0.65 11.52 2.06
CA GLU A 28 0.78 10.66 3.23
C GLU A 28 -0.49 9.81 3.39
N TRP A 29 -0.44 8.53 3.00
CA TRP A 29 -1.59 7.62 3.09
C TRP A 29 -2.20 7.58 4.49
N LYS A 30 -1.37 7.67 5.54
CA LYS A 30 -1.82 7.70 6.93
C LYS A 30 -2.76 8.89 7.22
N VAL A 31 -2.56 10.03 6.56
CA VAL A 31 -3.38 11.24 6.71
C VAL A 31 -4.65 11.14 5.86
N ILE A 32 -4.51 10.71 4.60
CA ILE A 32 -5.63 10.72 3.64
C ILE A 32 -6.50 9.46 3.65
N SER A 33 -6.07 8.37 4.30
CA SER A 33 -6.80 7.10 4.33
C SER A 33 -8.21 7.27 4.88
N ARG A 34 -8.38 8.02 5.97
CA ARG A 34 -9.69 8.28 6.58
C ARG A 34 -10.66 9.02 5.64
N PRO A 35 -10.36 10.24 5.13
CA PRO A 35 -11.29 10.93 4.24
C PRO A 35 -11.58 10.13 2.95
N TYR A 36 -10.59 9.42 2.42
CA TYR A 36 -10.77 8.59 1.25
C TYR A 36 -11.70 7.39 1.51
N SER A 37 -11.52 6.69 2.63
CA SER A 37 -12.42 5.59 3.05
C SER A 37 -13.83 6.10 3.34
N GLU A 38 -14.00 7.27 3.95
CA GLU A 38 -15.33 7.88 4.17
C GLU A 38 -16.02 8.23 2.84
N LEU A 39 -15.28 8.69 1.82
CA LEU A 39 -15.83 8.88 0.47
C LEU A 39 -16.28 7.55 -0.15
N GLN A 40 -15.41 6.53 -0.11
CA GLN A 40 -15.69 5.22 -0.67
C GLN A 40 -16.93 4.58 -0.03
N ASP A 41 -16.98 4.54 1.30
CA ASP A 41 -18.08 3.97 2.08
C ASP A 41 -19.41 4.70 1.81
N CYS A 42 -19.37 6.04 1.72
CA CYS A 42 -20.54 6.83 1.38
C CYS A 42 -21.07 6.50 -0.03
N LEU A 43 -20.18 6.34 -1.03
CA LEU A 43 -20.58 5.99 -2.40
C LEU A 43 -21.15 4.57 -2.49
N GLU A 44 -20.52 3.61 -1.81
CA GLU A 44 -20.94 2.20 -1.75
C GLU A 44 -22.29 2.05 -1.05
N THR A 45 -22.41 2.58 0.18
CA THR A 45 -23.66 2.54 0.95
C THR A 45 -24.81 3.25 0.23
N SER A 46 -24.52 4.37 -0.45
CA SER A 46 -25.54 5.08 -1.24
C SER A 46 -26.00 4.30 -2.46
N ALA A 47 -25.09 3.55 -3.10
CA ALA A 47 -25.42 2.69 -4.22
C ALA A 47 -26.32 1.55 -3.74
N ASP A 48 -25.92 0.85 -2.67
CA ASP A 48 -26.69 -0.25 -2.09
C ASP A 48 -28.09 0.19 -1.65
N ARG A 49 -28.19 1.32 -0.93
CA ARG A 49 -29.46 1.84 -0.41
C ARG A 49 -30.45 2.21 -1.51
N LEU A 50 -29.95 2.58 -2.70
CA LEU A 50 -30.76 2.93 -3.87
C LEU A 50 -30.78 1.84 -4.94
N SER A 51 -30.23 0.66 -4.64
CA SER A 51 -30.15 -0.50 -5.55
C SER A 51 -29.40 -0.24 -6.87
N TYR A 52 -28.35 0.57 -6.81
CA TYR A 52 -27.35 0.71 -7.87
C TYR A 52 -26.21 -0.28 -7.64
N GLY A 53 -25.56 -0.75 -8.71
CA GLY A 53 -24.34 -1.55 -8.59
C GLY A 53 -23.15 -0.70 -8.12
N TYR A 54 -22.21 -1.31 -7.41
CA TYR A 54 -20.94 -0.71 -7.02
C TYR A 54 -19.79 -1.69 -7.33
N PRO A 55 -18.65 -1.24 -7.90
CA PRO A 55 -18.41 0.11 -8.41
C PRO A 55 -19.27 0.46 -9.63
N ASN A 56 -19.40 1.76 -9.93
CA ASN A 56 -20.12 2.27 -11.10
C ASN A 56 -19.48 3.57 -11.63
N ALA A 57 -19.88 3.98 -12.84
CA ALA A 57 -19.28 5.11 -13.54
C ALA A 57 -19.30 6.43 -12.75
N LEU A 58 -20.31 6.66 -11.92
CA LEU A 58 -20.40 7.89 -11.12
C LEU A 58 -19.43 7.82 -9.92
N ALA A 59 -19.36 6.67 -9.25
CA ALA A 59 -18.37 6.46 -8.20
C ALA A 59 -16.93 6.59 -8.75
N ASP A 60 -16.64 5.97 -9.89
CA ASP A 60 -15.35 6.05 -10.57
C ASP A 60 -14.97 7.50 -10.91
N GLN A 61 -15.95 8.30 -11.35
CA GLN A 61 -15.72 9.73 -11.63
C GLN A 61 -15.25 10.49 -10.39
N TYR A 62 -15.89 10.30 -9.24
CA TYR A 62 -15.48 10.97 -7.99
C TYR A 62 -14.11 10.49 -7.52
N ILE A 63 -13.84 9.18 -7.63
CA ILE A 63 -12.53 8.63 -7.28
C ILE A 63 -11.45 9.23 -8.17
N LEU A 64 -11.60 9.20 -9.50
CA LEU A 64 -10.64 9.79 -10.44
C LEU A 64 -10.48 11.30 -10.24
N GLN A 65 -11.57 12.01 -9.94
CA GLN A 65 -11.52 13.43 -9.63
C GLN A 65 -10.71 13.71 -8.38
N SER A 66 -10.77 12.85 -7.35
CA SER A 66 -9.94 12.97 -6.15
C SER A 66 -8.46 12.85 -6.49
N HIS A 67 -8.08 11.86 -7.31
CA HIS A 67 -6.71 11.65 -7.78
C HIS A 67 -6.19 12.85 -8.56
N HIS A 68 -6.97 13.33 -9.53
CA HIS A 68 -6.58 14.49 -10.33
C HIS A 68 -6.48 15.78 -9.50
N ARG A 69 -7.38 15.97 -8.53
CA ARG A 69 -7.43 17.22 -7.74
C ARG A 69 -6.38 17.25 -6.63
N TYR A 70 -6.22 16.17 -5.88
CA TYR A 70 -5.42 16.16 -4.65
C TYR A 70 -4.12 15.38 -4.79
N PHE A 71 -4.07 14.35 -5.62
CA PHE A 71 -2.97 13.38 -5.63
C PHE A 71 -2.13 13.40 -6.92
N HIS A 72 -2.34 14.37 -7.83
CA HIS A 72 -1.67 14.42 -9.14
C HIS A 72 -0.14 14.53 -9.09
N ASN A 73 0.42 15.08 -8.00
CA ASN A 73 1.86 15.19 -7.79
C ASN A 73 2.40 14.14 -6.80
N CYS A 74 1.57 13.20 -6.35
CA CYS A 74 2.03 12.14 -5.48
C CYS A 74 2.69 11.05 -6.32
N THR A 75 3.99 10.87 -6.10
CA THR A 75 4.69 9.68 -6.58
C THR A 75 4.37 8.54 -5.63
N LEU A 76 3.87 7.42 -6.15
CA LEU A 76 3.92 6.17 -5.40
C LEU A 76 5.40 5.85 -5.19
N GLU A 77 5.91 6.05 -3.98
CA GLU A 77 7.07 5.27 -3.55
C GLU A 77 6.60 3.82 -3.54
N HIS A 78 6.91 3.14 -4.64
CA HIS A 78 6.78 1.71 -4.76
C HIS A 78 7.70 1.05 -3.72
N SER A 79 7.30 1.02 -2.45
CA SER A 79 7.58 -0.12 -1.59
C SER A 79 6.63 -1.24 -2.01
N VAL A 80 6.64 -1.58 -3.30
CA VAL A 80 6.03 -2.83 -3.70
C VAL A 80 6.84 -3.86 -2.93
N TYR A 81 6.13 -4.75 -2.26
CA TYR A 81 6.64 -6.03 -1.78
C TYR A 81 7.08 -6.86 -3.01
N LEU A 82 8.02 -6.33 -3.80
CA LEU A 82 8.65 -7.01 -4.91
C LEU A 82 9.71 -7.90 -4.30
N ASP A 83 9.82 -9.10 -4.86
CA ASP A 83 10.99 -9.89 -4.64
C ASP A 83 12.24 -9.06 -5.00
N PRO A 84 13.32 -9.18 -4.22
CA PRO A 84 14.58 -8.55 -4.57
C PRO A 84 15.03 -9.03 -5.95
N PRO A 85 15.86 -8.24 -6.67
CA PRO A 85 16.39 -8.66 -7.97
C PRO A 85 16.97 -10.08 -7.91
N GLU A 86 16.77 -10.86 -8.98
CA GLU A 86 17.09 -12.30 -9.00
C GLU A 86 18.53 -12.60 -8.56
N ASP A 87 19.50 -11.78 -8.99
CA ASP A 87 20.90 -11.92 -8.61
C ASP A 87 21.14 -11.75 -7.10
N VAL A 88 20.42 -10.82 -6.46
CA VAL A 88 20.51 -10.56 -5.01
C VAL A 88 19.86 -11.70 -4.24
N LEU A 89 18.69 -12.16 -4.69
CA LEU A 89 18.01 -13.30 -4.11
C LEU A 89 18.89 -14.56 -4.18
N LEU A 90 19.50 -14.82 -5.34
CA LEU A 90 20.40 -15.94 -5.55
C LEU A 90 21.63 -15.86 -4.63
N ALA A 91 22.24 -14.69 -4.50
CA ALA A 91 23.36 -14.47 -3.58
C ALA A 91 22.96 -14.75 -2.12
N MET A 92 21.78 -14.31 -1.68
CA MET A 92 21.25 -14.57 -0.35
C MET A 92 20.95 -16.06 -0.09
N ILE A 93 20.62 -16.83 -1.13
CA ILE A 93 20.40 -18.28 -1.04
C ILE A 93 21.75 -19.03 -1.01
N ILE A 94 22.69 -18.69 -1.89
CA ILE A 94 23.98 -19.38 -2.00
C ILE A 94 24.86 -19.12 -0.76
N ALA A 95 24.85 -17.91 -0.21
CA ALA A 95 25.67 -17.55 0.95
C ALA A 95 25.51 -18.51 2.16
N PRO A 96 24.31 -18.77 2.71
CA PRO A 96 24.14 -19.71 3.80
C PRO A 96 24.46 -21.17 3.39
N ILE A 97 24.15 -21.57 2.15
CA ILE A 97 24.46 -22.91 1.64
C ILE A 97 25.98 -23.17 1.64
N CYS A 98 26.79 -22.17 1.33
CA CYS A 98 28.25 -22.28 1.35
C CYS A 98 28.84 -22.08 2.76
N LEU A 99 28.30 -21.15 3.54
CA LEU A 99 28.84 -20.81 4.86
C LEU A 99 28.62 -21.92 5.90
N ILE A 100 27.45 -22.57 5.90
CA ILE A 100 27.15 -23.64 6.88
C ILE A 100 28.17 -24.80 6.80
N PRO A 101 28.40 -25.47 5.66
CA PRO A 101 29.36 -26.56 5.57
C PRO A 101 30.79 -26.09 5.85
N PHE A 102 31.16 -24.88 5.42
CA PHE A 102 32.47 -24.29 5.75
C PHE A 102 32.66 -24.17 7.27
N LEU A 103 31.71 -23.57 7.98
CA LEU A 103 31.77 -23.45 9.43
C LEU A 103 31.76 -24.82 10.13
N VAL A 104 30.93 -25.76 9.68
CA VAL A 104 30.87 -27.13 10.23
C VAL A 104 32.23 -27.82 10.10
N THR A 105 32.86 -27.77 8.93
CA THR A 105 34.20 -28.37 8.73
C THR A 105 35.27 -27.71 9.60
N LEU A 106 35.24 -26.39 9.73
CA LEU A 106 36.15 -25.67 10.63
C LEU A 106 35.99 -26.07 12.10
N VAL A 107 34.75 -26.21 12.57
CA VAL A 107 34.44 -26.63 13.95
C VAL A 107 34.90 -28.06 14.20
N ILE A 108 34.65 -28.97 13.26
CA ILE A 108 35.14 -30.36 13.34
C ILE A 108 36.67 -30.38 13.38
N TRP A 109 37.33 -29.60 12.53
CA TRP A 109 38.78 -29.55 12.49
C TRP A 109 39.37 -29.03 13.82
N ARG A 110 38.87 -27.90 14.33
CA ARG A 110 39.29 -27.35 15.63
C ARG A 110 39.01 -28.27 16.81
N SER A 111 37.87 -28.97 16.81
CA SER A 111 37.54 -29.91 17.88
C SER A 111 38.37 -31.19 17.85
N LYS A 112 38.90 -31.61 16.69
CA LYS A 112 39.88 -32.71 16.60
C LYS A 112 41.25 -32.29 17.09
N ASP A 113 41.71 -31.09 16.72
CA ASP A 113 42.98 -30.51 17.17
C ASP A 113 42.99 -30.37 18.71
N SER A 114 41.90 -29.85 19.28
CA SER A 114 41.75 -29.71 20.73
C SER A 114 41.61 -31.03 21.51
N LYS A 115 41.39 -32.17 20.84
CA LYS A 115 41.38 -33.52 21.47
C LYS A 115 42.72 -34.25 21.32
N ALA A 116 43.64 -33.72 20.50
CA ALA A 116 44.97 -34.29 20.29
C ALA A 116 46.02 -33.71 21.25
N GLN A 117 45.60 -32.86 22.19
CA GLN A 117 46.38 -32.28 23.28
C GLN A 117 45.77 -32.69 24.62
#